data_AF-F7T9Z2-F1
#
_entry.id   AF-F7T9Z2-F1
#
_cell.length_a   1.000
_cell.length_b   1.000
_cell.length_c   1.000
_cell.angle_alpha   90.00
_cell.angle_beta   90.00
_cell.angle_gamma   90.00
#
_symmetry.space_group_name_H-M   'P 1'
#
loop_
_entity.id
_entity.type
_entity.pdbx_description
1 polymer ?
#
loop_
_entity_poly.entity_id
_entity_poly.type
_entity_poly.pdbx_seq_one_letter_code
_entity_poly.pdbx_strand_id
1 'polypeptide(L)'
;MKIGLTVASIIVAATALGGYVASTSTPAAPKQGSARMGDGKNGPQGMAWVPAGEFLMGNDHRMSQPNERPAHRVRLTGFWMDAHDVTNAEFRRFVDATGYVTTAERKPRWEDLAVQLPPGTPRPIDAALVPGAMVFTGTEQEVSLRDYSRWWRFVAGANWRHPQGPASSIDGKDDHPVVQVSYEDALAYAAWAGKRLPTEAEWEFAARGGLEQATYIWGDELNPRGQAMANIWDTQQRQPFPVVTDEKVQVGTTPVASFPANGYGLYDMAGNVWQWTADWYRADAFLAQSQYRQPPLDPAGPKDSFDPNDGNVPQGAPKRVVRGGSFLCSDTYCISYRASARRGNDPMNGMSHLGFRTVMTPAQWQVARARQGTLAQR
;
A
#
# COMPACT_ATOMS: atom_id res chain seq x y z
N MET A 1 66.17 3.08 72.70
CA MET A 1 66.44 4.35 73.41
C MET A 1 65.40 5.36 72.94
N LYS A 2 64.54 5.79 73.87
CA LYS A 2 63.66 6.97 73.93
C LYS A 2 63.43 7.88 72.68
N ILE A 3 62.12 8.17 72.47
CA ILE A 3 61.48 9.46 72.09
C ILE A 3 61.63 9.88 70.60
N GLY A 4 60.62 10.37 69.87
CA GLY A 4 59.29 10.82 70.26
C GLY A 4 58.40 11.18 69.05
N LEU A 5 57.11 11.32 69.38
CA LEU A 5 56.01 11.81 68.56
C LEU A 5 56.29 13.20 67.95
N THR A 6 55.87 13.41 66.70
CA THR A 6 55.33 14.71 66.27
C THR A 6 54.18 14.48 65.29
N VAL A 7 53.01 14.98 65.69
CA VAL A 7 51.75 14.95 64.96
C VAL A 7 51.75 16.09 63.94
N ALA A 8 51.43 15.79 62.68
CA ALA A 8 51.06 16.77 61.68
C ALA A 8 49.71 16.36 61.07
N SER A 9 48.67 17.11 61.45
CA SER A 9 47.30 16.96 60.96
C SER A 9 47.18 17.45 59.52
N ILE A 10 46.68 16.60 58.62
CA ILE A 10 46.19 17.02 57.30
C ILE A 10 44.72 16.63 57.22
N ILE A 11 43.86 17.64 57.21
CA ILE A 11 42.42 17.52 56.94
C ILE A 11 42.27 17.47 55.41
N VAL A 12 41.83 16.33 54.88
CA VAL A 12 41.35 16.22 53.49
C VAL A 12 39.83 16.19 53.53
N ALA A 13 39.21 17.27 53.05
CA ALA A 13 37.77 17.35 52.84
C ALA A 13 37.39 16.54 51.59
N ALA A 14 36.61 15.48 51.76
CA ALA A 14 36.02 14.72 50.66
C ALA A 14 34.66 15.33 50.28
N THR A 15 34.59 15.97 49.11
CA THR A 15 33.34 16.38 48.48
C THR A 15 32.72 15.20 47.74
N ALA A 16 31.60 14.69 48.26
CA ALA A 16 30.80 13.68 47.59
C ALA A 16 29.89 14.36 46.53
N LEU A 17 30.20 14.17 45.24
CA LEU A 17 29.25 14.46 44.16
C LEU A 17 28.21 13.34 44.09
N GLY A 18 27.01 13.60 44.60
CA GLY A 18 25.83 12.77 44.35
C GLY A 18 25.30 13.03 42.94
N GLY A 19 25.52 12.09 42.02
CA GLY A 19 24.88 12.11 40.70
C GLY A 19 23.43 11.67 40.80
N TYR A 20 22.50 12.59 40.57
CA TYR A 20 21.07 12.28 40.43
C TYR A 20 20.83 11.80 38.99
N VAL A 21 20.86 10.49 38.76
CA VAL A 21 20.41 9.91 37.49
C VAL A 21 18.88 9.86 37.54
N ALA A 22 18.24 10.86 36.94
CA ALA A 22 16.81 10.82 36.69
C ALA A 22 16.51 9.69 35.70
N SER A 23 16.10 8.54 36.22
CA SER A 23 15.51 7.45 35.45
C SER A 23 14.19 7.91 34.86
N THR A 24 14.21 8.54 33.69
CA THR A 24 13.03 8.71 32.86
C THR A 24 12.64 7.35 32.30
N SER A 25 11.85 6.60 33.07
CA SER A 25 11.17 5.42 32.54
C SER A 25 10.22 5.89 31.44
N THR A 26 10.61 5.64 30.18
CA THR A 26 9.71 5.79 29.05
C THR A 26 8.55 4.82 29.29
N PRO A 27 7.28 5.27 29.22
CA PRO A 27 6.16 4.34 29.34
C PRO A 27 6.30 3.28 28.25
N ALA A 28 6.32 2.00 28.65
CA ALA A 28 6.36 0.90 27.70
C ALA A 28 5.17 1.04 26.73
N ALA A 29 5.46 0.95 25.42
CA ALA A 29 4.42 0.89 24.40
C ALA A 29 3.40 -0.21 24.79
N PRO A 30 2.09 0.04 24.64
CA PRO A 30 1.09 -0.99 24.92
C PRO A 30 1.45 -2.24 24.09
N LYS A 31 1.51 -3.41 24.74
CA LYS A 31 1.77 -4.69 24.08
C LYS A 31 0.71 -4.87 22.98
N GLN A 32 1.07 -4.57 21.74
CA GLN A 32 0.22 -4.85 20.58
C GLN A 32 -0.08 -6.35 20.58
N GLY A 33 -1.35 -6.71 20.40
CA GLY A 33 -1.76 -8.12 20.35
C GLY A 33 -0.94 -8.86 19.29
N SER A 34 -0.60 -10.13 19.56
CA SER A 34 0.15 -10.95 18.61
C SER A 34 -0.65 -11.15 17.32
N ALA A 35 0.02 -11.01 16.17
CA ALA A 35 -0.52 -11.40 14.88
C ALA A 35 -1.10 -12.81 14.92
N ARG A 36 -2.31 -12.99 14.37
CA ARG A 36 -2.93 -14.32 14.22
C ARG A 36 -3.60 -14.44 12.86
N MET A 37 -3.40 -15.58 12.21
CA MET A 37 -4.10 -15.91 10.98
C MET A 37 -5.47 -16.52 11.29
N GLY A 38 -6.48 -16.18 10.49
CA GLY A 38 -7.78 -16.81 10.56
C GLY A 38 -7.76 -18.21 9.92
N ASP A 39 -8.40 -19.15 10.60
CA ASP A 39 -8.47 -20.58 10.28
C ASP A 39 -9.87 -21.02 9.78
N GLY A 40 -10.77 -20.05 9.54
CA GLY A 40 -12.18 -20.28 9.22
C GLY A 40 -13.07 -20.55 10.44
N LYS A 41 -12.50 -20.75 11.64
CA LYS A 41 -13.24 -21.00 12.89
C LYS A 41 -13.16 -19.81 13.84
N ASN A 42 -11.95 -19.33 14.10
CA ASN A 42 -11.60 -18.25 15.02
C ASN A 42 -11.32 -16.92 14.30
N GLY A 43 -11.36 -16.92 12.97
CA GLY A 43 -11.21 -15.78 12.08
C GLY A 43 -11.50 -16.17 10.62
N PRO A 44 -11.72 -15.20 9.72
CA PRO A 44 -11.88 -15.49 8.30
C PRO A 44 -10.63 -16.18 7.75
N GLN A 45 -10.81 -17.29 7.03
CA GLN A 45 -9.68 -18.02 6.43
C GLN A 45 -8.90 -17.11 5.47
N GLY A 46 -7.57 -17.16 5.55
CA GLY A 46 -6.69 -16.38 4.67
C GLY A 46 -6.56 -14.89 5.04
N MET A 47 -7.14 -14.46 6.17
CA MET A 47 -6.97 -13.09 6.68
C MET A 47 -6.15 -13.07 7.97
N ALA A 48 -5.31 -12.05 8.14
CA ALA A 48 -4.57 -11.78 9.36
C ALA A 48 -5.34 -10.81 10.27
N TRP A 49 -5.29 -11.05 11.58
CA TRP A 49 -5.79 -10.10 12.58
C TRP A 49 -4.80 -8.99 12.81
N VAL A 50 -5.23 -7.76 12.56
CA VAL A 50 -4.51 -6.53 12.90
C VAL A 50 -5.09 -5.99 14.21
N PRO A 51 -4.30 -5.90 15.29
CA PRO A 51 -4.81 -5.50 16.60
C PRO A 51 -5.19 -4.02 16.63
N ALA A 52 -6.10 -3.64 17.54
CA ALA A 52 -6.34 -2.21 17.81
C ALA A 52 -5.05 -1.54 18.32
N GLY A 53 -4.85 -0.28 17.97
CA GLY A 53 -3.63 0.42 18.35
C GLY A 53 -3.64 1.90 17.98
N GLU A 54 -2.64 2.61 18.50
CA GLU A 54 -2.29 3.95 18.06
C GLU A 54 -0.93 3.89 17.36
N PHE A 55 -0.76 4.64 16.27
CA PHE A 55 0.51 4.72 15.56
C PHE A 55 0.75 6.10 14.95
N LEU A 56 2.00 6.37 14.59
CA LEU A 56 2.38 7.49 13.75
C LEU A 56 2.19 7.13 12.27
N MET A 57 1.16 7.71 11.66
CA MET A 57 0.87 7.64 10.23
C MET A 57 1.66 8.72 9.48
N GLY A 58 2.17 8.39 8.29
CA GLY A 58 3.15 9.20 7.57
C GLY A 58 4.55 9.07 8.14
N ASN A 59 5.48 9.87 7.62
CA ASN A 59 6.87 9.86 8.04
C ASN A 59 7.54 11.20 7.75
N ASP A 60 8.30 11.75 8.69
CA ASP A 60 9.04 13.03 8.53
C ASP A 60 10.48 12.88 8.03
N HIS A 61 10.88 11.67 7.64
CA HIS A 61 12.19 11.38 7.07
C HIS A 61 12.45 12.17 5.78
N ARG A 62 13.73 12.43 5.48
CA ARG A 62 14.16 13.20 4.28
C ARG A 62 13.72 12.60 2.95
N MET A 63 13.44 11.30 2.92
CA MET A 63 12.98 10.58 1.71
C MET A 63 11.45 10.69 1.51
N SER A 64 10.72 11.16 2.51
CA SER A 64 9.28 11.32 2.44
C SER A 64 8.89 12.44 1.50
N GLN A 65 7.92 12.16 0.64
CA GLN A 65 7.32 13.20 -0.21
C GLN A 65 6.49 14.16 0.64
N PRO A 66 6.23 15.41 0.18
CA PRO A 66 5.43 16.36 0.93
C PRO A 66 4.05 15.85 1.34
N ASN A 67 3.42 15.01 0.51
CA ASN A 67 2.10 14.42 0.77
C ASN A 67 2.12 13.29 1.82
N GLU A 68 3.29 12.83 2.26
CA GLU A 68 3.50 11.84 3.33
C GLU A 68 3.75 12.49 4.70
N ARG A 69 3.75 13.83 4.75
CA ARG A 69 4.12 14.64 5.92
C ARG A 69 2.96 15.54 6.37
N PRO A 70 2.95 15.96 7.64
CA PRO A 70 3.80 15.49 8.72
C PRO A 70 3.35 14.10 9.24
N ALA A 71 4.25 13.42 9.98
CA ALA A 71 3.85 12.25 10.74
C ALA A 71 2.85 12.67 11.84
N HIS A 72 1.75 11.94 12.00
CA HIS A 72 0.68 12.29 12.95
C HIS A 72 0.05 11.04 13.57
N ARG A 73 -0.50 11.20 14.77
CA ARG A 73 -1.09 10.08 15.52
C ARG A 73 -2.47 9.73 14.97
N VAL A 74 -2.71 8.43 14.79
CA VAL A 74 -4.01 7.86 14.42
C VAL A 74 -4.29 6.66 15.32
N ARG A 75 -5.55 6.49 15.73
CA ARG A 75 -6.04 5.32 16.47
C ARG A 75 -6.90 4.45 15.57
N LEU A 76 -6.72 3.14 15.68
CA LEU A 76 -7.50 2.15 14.94
C LEU A 76 -8.12 1.13 15.88
N THR A 77 -9.34 0.71 15.58
CA THR A 77 -9.93 -0.52 16.11
C THR A 77 -9.31 -1.74 15.42
N GLY A 78 -9.48 -2.93 16.01
CA GLY A 78 -8.93 -4.16 15.43
C GLY A 78 -9.78 -4.69 14.28
N PHE A 79 -9.13 -5.17 13.22
CA PHE A 79 -9.78 -5.68 12.01
C PHE A 79 -9.02 -6.88 11.42
N TRP A 80 -9.65 -7.58 10.49
CA TRP A 80 -9.03 -8.61 9.67
C TRP A 80 -8.62 -8.02 8.33
N MET A 81 -7.43 -8.35 7.82
CA MET A 81 -6.96 -7.98 6.48
C MET A 81 -6.54 -9.23 5.72
N ASP A 82 -6.82 -9.29 4.41
CA ASP A 82 -6.31 -10.37 3.57
C ASP A 82 -4.79 -10.47 3.70
N ALA A 83 -4.29 -11.70 3.84
CA ALA A 83 -2.86 -11.97 4.00
C ALA A 83 -2.06 -11.51 2.77
N HIS A 84 -2.68 -11.54 1.60
CA HIS A 84 -2.09 -11.17 0.32
C HIS A 84 -3.09 -10.39 -0.54
N ASP A 85 -2.64 -9.86 -1.66
CA ASP A 85 -3.49 -9.28 -2.70
C ASP A 85 -4.46 -10.29 -3.29
N VAL A 86 -5.63 -9.82 -3.73
CA VAL A 86 -6.62 -10.68 -4.39
C VAL A 86 -6.00 -11.30 -5.63
N THR A 87 -6.04 -12.62 -5.76
CA THR A 87 -5.41 -13.30 -6.91
C THR A 87 -6.32 -13.37 -8.12
N ASN A 88 -5.73 -13.67 -9.29
CA ASN A 88 -6.49 -13.94 -10.51
C ASN A 88 -7.53 -15.05 -10.34
N ALA A 89 -7.20 -16.14 -9.63
CA ALA A 89 -8.16 -17.20 -9.36
C ALA A 89 -9.32 -16.74 -8.48
N GLU A 90 -9.07 -15.89 -7.49
CA GLU A 90 -10.11 -15.36 -6.62
C GLU A 90 -11.02 -14.39 -7.36
N PHE A 91 -10.44 -13.48 -8.13
CA PHE A 91 -11.21 -12.54 -8.97
C PHE A 91 -12.01 -13.27 -10.05
N ARG A 92 -11.46 -14.35 -10.63
CA ARG A 92 -12.20 -15.21 -11.57
C ARG A 92 -13.44 -15.82 -10.93
N ARG A 93 -13.37 -16.31 -9.69
CA ARG A 93 -14.57 -16.82 -8.98
C ARG A 93 -15.64 -15.75 -8.82
N PHE A 94 -15.24 -14.50 -8.54
CA PHE A 94 -16.17 -13.37 -8.49
C PHE A 94 -16.85 -13.15 -9.85
N VAL A 95 -16.06 -13.05 -10.93
CA VAL A 95 -16.58 -12.82 -12.27
C VAL A 95 -17.49 -13.96 -12.71
N ASP A 96 -17.08 -15.22 -12.52
CA ASP A 96 -17.87 -16.39 -12.90
C ASP A 96 -19.19 -16.48 -12.12
N ALA A 97 -19.19 -16.08 -10.84
CA ALA A 97 -20.39 -16.11 -9.99
C ALA A 97 -21.39 -14.98 -10.28
N THR A 98 -20.95 -13.88 -10.89
CA THR A 98 -21.75 -12.65 -11.02
C THR A 98 -21.98 -12.19 -12.44
N GLY A 99 -21.20 -12.69 -13.40
CA GLY A 99 -21.14 -12.16 -14.76
C GLY A 99 -20.55 -10.75 -14.83
N TYR A 100 -19.76 -10.34 -13.82
CA TYR A 100 -19.21 -8.98 -13.75
C TYR A 100 -18.26 -8.70 -14.92
N VAL A 101 -18.46 -7.54 -15.57
CA VAL A 101 -17.60 -7.01 -16.64
C VAL A 101 -16.83 -5.83 -16.06
N THR A 102 -15.50 -5.85 -16.08
CA THR A 102 -14.71 -4.78 -15.44
C THR A 102 -14.80 -3.46 -16.20
N THR A 103 -14.41 -2.35 -15.57
CA THR A 103 -14.39 -1.05 -16.27
C THR A 103 -13.50 -1.07 -17.52
N ALA A 104 -12.37 -1.78 -17.47
CA ALA A 104 -11.45 -1.96 -18.61
C ALA A 104 -12.07 -2.75 -19.77
N GLU A 105 -13.10 -3.56 -19.51
CA GLU A 105 -13.84 -4.32 -20.53
C GLU A 105 -15.03 -3.53 -21.10
N ARG A 106 -15.37 -2.37 -20.52
CA ARG A 106 -16.48 -1.52 -20.95
C ARG A 106 -15.98 -0.39 -21.85
N LYS A 107 -16.87 0.10 -22.73
CA LYS A 107 -16.61 1.33 -23.48
C LYS A 107 -16.51 2.52 -22.50
N PRO A 108 -15.42 3.29 -22.51
CA PRO A 108 -15.26 4.42 -21.60
C PRO A 108 -16.29 5.52 -21.93
N ARG A 109 -16.81 6.16 -20.89
CA ARG A 109 -17.69 7.32 -21.02
C ARG A 109 -16.87 8.59 -21.09
N TRP A 110 -17.26 9.51 -21.96
CA TRP A 110 -16.57 10.80 -22.08
C TRP A 110 -16.62 11.58 -20.77
N GLU A 111 -17.72 11.49 -20.05
CA GLU A 111 -17.96 12.20 -18.80
C GLU A 111 -16.96 11.78 -17.69
N ASP A 112 -16.56 10.50 -17.68
CA ASP A 112 -15.57 9.97 -16.73
C ASP A 112 -14.14 10.39 -17.10
N LEU A 113 -13.85 10.53 -18.40
CA LEU A 113 -12.54 10.97 -18.89
C LEU A 113 -12.36 12.48 -18.77
N ALA A 114 -13.40 13.25 -19.10
CA ALA A 114 -13.35 14.71 -19.19
C ALA A 114 -12.94 15.37 -17.87
N VAL A 115 -13.34 14.78 -16.73
CA VAL A 115 -12.97 15.29 -15.39
C VAL A 115 -11.48 15.11 -15.06
N GLN A 116 -10.78 14.22 -15.77
CA GLN A 116 -9.33 14.01 -15.63
C GLN A 116 -8.51 14.87 -16.62
N LEU A 117 -9.17 15.58 -17.54
CA LEU A 117 -8.50 16.31 -18.63
C LEU A 117 -8.52 17.83 -18.39
N PRO A 118 -7.58 18.58 -18.98
CA PRO A 118 -7.59 20.04 -18.93
C PRO A 118 -8.93 20.62 -19.40
N PRO A 119 -9.45 21.67 -18.75
CA PRO A 119 -10.66 22.35 -19.21
C PRO A 119 -10.55 22.77 -20.68
N GLY A 120 -11.59 22.49 -21.47
CA GLY A 120 -11.62 22.80 -22.91
C GLY A 120 -11.03 21.70 -23.80
N THR A 121 -10.58 20.57 -23.25
CA THR A 121 -10.16 19.41 -24.06
C THR A 121 -11.32 18.94 -24.93
N PRO A 122 -11.17 18.87 -26.27
CA PRO A 122 -12.25 18.46 -27.15
C PRO A 122 -12.59 16.98 -26.95
N ARG A 123 -13.89 16.68 -26.99
CA ARG A 123 -14.37 15.29 -26.97
C ARG A 123 -13.80 14.54 -28.18
N PRO A 124 -13.14 13.37 -27.98
CA PRO A 124 -12.68 12.56 -29.10
C PRO A 124 -13.87 12.02 -29.89
N ILE A 125 -13.62 11.62 -31.14
CA ILE A 125 -14.62 10.89 -31.92
C ILE A 125 -15.04 9.62 -31.17
N ASP A 126 -16.31 9.25 -31.28
CA ASP A 126 -16.88 8.14 -30.50
C ASP A 126 -16.17 6.80 -30.74
N ALA A 127 -15.65 6.58 -31.96
CA ALA A 127 -14.89 5.40 -32.34
C ALA A 127 -13.51 5.29 -31.65
N ALA A 128 -12.98 6.38 -31.08
CA ALA A 128 -11.73 6.34 -30.31
C ALA A 128 -11.95 5.90 -28.85
N LEU A 129 -13.20 5.91 -28.36
CA LEU A 129 -13.56 5.44 -27.02
C LEU A 129 -13.76 3.92 -27.08
N VAL A 130 -12.69 3.17 -26.87
CA VAL A 130 -12.68 1.70 -26.89
C VAL A 130 -12.30 1.12 -25.52
N PRO A 131 -12.78 -0.08 -25.17
CA PRO A 131 -12.33 -0.79 -23.97
C PRO A 131 -10.82 -0.99 -23.98
N GLY A 132 -10.20 -0.93 -22.80
CA GLY A 132 -8.76 -1.05 -22.63
C GLY A 132 -8.30 -0.47 -21.31
N ALA A 133 -6.99 -0.51 -21.09
CA ALA A 133 -6.38 -0.06 -19.85
C ALA A 133 -4.95 0.42 -20.08
N MET A 134 -4.35 1.05 -19.06
CA MET A 134 -2.96 1.49 -19.12
C MET A 134 -2.00 0.31 -18.90
N VAL A 135 -1.05 0.14 -19.82
CA VAL A 135 -0.06 -0.93 -19.82
C VAL A 135 1.34 -0.33 -19.79
N PHE A 136 2.19 -0.85 -18.91
CA PHE A 136 3.62 -0.60 -18.97
C PHE A 136 4.21 -1.40 -20.13
N THR A 137 4.82 -0.70 -21.09
CA THR A 137 5.44 -1.31 -22.27
C THR A 137 6.97 -1.26 -22.23
N GLY A 138 7.55 -0.57 -21.23
CA GLY A 138 8.98 -0.32 -21.17
C GLY A 138 9.50 0.53 -22.33
N THR A 139 10.83 0.61 -22.44
CA THR A 139 11.55 1.26 -23.55
C THR A 139 12.72 0.42 -24.03
N GLU A 140 13.14 0.61 -25.28
CA GLU A 140 14.33 -0.07 -25.83
C GLU A 140 15.65 0.53 -25.34
N GLN A 141 15.62 1.76 -24.81
CA GLN A 141 16.78 2.49 -24.32
C GLN A 141 16.36 3.44 -23.19
N GLU A 142 17.34 3.99 -22.46
CA GLU A 142 17.07 5.00 -21.44
C GLU A 142 16.37 6.23 -22.04
N VAL A 143 15.42 6.76 -21.28
CA VAL A 143 14.63 7.94 -21.65
C VAL A 143 14.52 8.86 -20.44
N SER A 144 14.14 10.12 -20.68
CA SER A 144 13.86 11.06 -19.60
C SER A 144 12.75 10.54 -18.70
N LEU A 145 13.06 10.37 -17.41
CA LEU A 145 12.11 9.93 -16.39
C LEU A 145 11.01 10.95 -16.07
N ARG A 146 11.05 12.14 -16.69
CA ARG A 146 10.02 13.18 -16.55
C ARG A 146 8.84 12.98 -17.51
N ASP A 147 8.97 12.10 -18.50
CA ASP A 147 7.94 11.85 -19.50
C ASP A 147 7.48 10.39 -19.45
N TYR A 148 6.50 10.12 -18.57
CA TYR A 148 5.98 8.76 -18.39
C TYR A 148 5.24 8.21 -19.61
N SER A 149 4.84 9.07 -20.55
CA SER A 149 4.20 8.63 -21.80
C SER A 149 5.15 7.80 -22.69
N ARG A 150 6.44 7.77 -22.37
CA ARG A 150 7.45 6.98 -23.06
C ARG A 150 7.35 5.48 -22.76
N TRP A 151 6.88 5.08 -21.58
CA TRP A 151 6.78 3.67 -21.14
C TRP A 151 5.38 3.24 -20.71
N TRP A 152 4.40 4.16 -20.69
CA TRP A 152 2.99 3.86 -20.48
C TRP A 152 2.18 4.06 -21.75
N ARG A 153 1.34 3.08 -22.09
CA ARG A 153 0.44 3.13 -23.24
C ARG A 153 -0.97 2.72 -22.83
N PHE A 154 -1.97 3.42 -23.35
CA PHE A 154 -3.32 2.87 -23.38
C PHE A 154 -3.37 1.77 -24.44
N VAL A 155 -3.77 0.56 -24.05
CA VAL A 155 -3.84 -0.60 -24.94
C VAL A 155 -5.29 -1.06 -25.03
N ALA A 156 -5.86 -0.96 -26.23
CA ALA A 156 -7.20 -1.43 -26.50
C ALA A 156 -7.32 -2.94 -26.21
N GLY A 157 -8.35 -3.32 -25.47
CA GLY A 157 -8.60 -4.70 -25.05
C GLY A 157 -7.68 -5.23 -23.95
N ALA A 158 -6.78 -4.41 -23.38
CA ALA A 158 -6.10 -4.79 -22.15
C ALA A 158 -7.10 -4.79 -20.97
N ASN A 159 -7.11 -5.88 -20.21
CA ASN A 159 -7.99 -6.08 -19.05
C ASN A 159 -7.37 -7.13 -18.11
N TRP A 160 -8.09 -7.53 -17.06
CA TRP A 160 -7.58 -8.46 -16.05
C TRP A 160 -7.27 -9.87 -16.60
N ARG A 161 -7.94 -10.33 -17.67
CA ARG A 161 -7.66 -11.62 -18.35
C ARG A 161 -6.51 -11.50 -19.36
N HIS A 162 -6.31 -10.30 -19.89
CA HIS A 162 -5.33 -9.96 -20.92
C HIS A 162 -4.49 -8.73 -20.49
N PRO A 163 -3.63 -8.84 -19.45
CA PRO A 163 -3.08 -7.67 -18.76
C PRO A 163 -2.13 -6.81 -19.59
N GLN A 164 -1.54 -7.35 -20.65
CA GLN A 164 -0.67 -6.64 -21.60
C GLN A 164 -1.36 -6.34 -22.94
N GLY A 165 -2.67 -6.61 -23.05
CA GLY A 165 -3.44 -6.48 -24.29
C GLY A 165 -3.90 -7.83 -24.86
N PRO A 166 -4.67 -7.84 -25.96
CA PRO A 166 -5.46 -8.99 -26.42
C PRO A 166 -4.68 -10.27 -26.69
N ALA A 167 -3.37 -10.18 -26.96
CA ALA A 167 -2.51 -11.33 -27.23
C ALA A 167 -1.91 -11.95 -25.95
N SER A 168 -2.05 -11.31 -24.80
CA SER A 168 -1.55 -11.82 -23.50
C SER A 168 -2.58 -12.72 -22.83
N SER A 169 -2.18 -13.54 -21.86
CA SER A 169 -3.10 -14.28 -21.00
C SER A 169 -2.61 -14.35 -19.56
N ILE A 170 -3.50 -14.79 -18.67
CA ILE A 170 -3.20 -15.14 -17.27
C ILE A 170 -3.02 -16.64 -17.07
N ASP A 171 -2.77 -17.41 -18.13
CA ASP A 171 -2.56 -18.85 -18.01
C ASP A 171 -1.34 -19.14 -17.15
N GLY A 172 -1.51 -20.02 -16.16
CA GLY A 172 -0.46 -20.32 -15.18
C GLY A 172 -0.19 -19.21 -14.15
N LYS A 173 -1.03 -18.17 -14.08
CA LYS A 173 -0.88 -17.03 -13.14
C LYS A 173 -2.05 -16.91 -12.15
N ASP A 174 -2.65 -18.04 -11.77
CA ASP A 174 -3.81 -18.09 -10.88
C ASP A 174 -3.52 -17.57 -9.46
N ASP A 175 -2.27 -17.71 -9.02
CA ASP A 175 -1.72 -17.23 -7.75
C ASP A 175 -1.04 -15.86 -7.85
N HIS A 176 -1.03 -15.22 -9.02
CA HIS A 176 -0.58 -13.84 -9.15
C HIS A 176 -1.71 -12.87 -8.74
N PRO A 177 -1.36 -11.66 -8.25
CA PRO A 177 -2.35 -10.64 -7.97
C PRO A 177 -3.11 -10.24 -9.24
N VAL A 178 -4.41 -10.03 -9.11
CA VAL A 178 -5.21 -9.46 -10.20
C VAL A 178 -4.79 -8.01 -10.44
N VAL A 179 -4.64 -7.63 -11.70
CA VAL A 179 -4.30 -6.27 -12.15
C VAL A 179 -5.29 -5.81 -13.23
N GLN A 180 -5.11 -4.59 -13.76
CA GLN A 180 -6.07 -3.98 -14.70
C GLN A 180 -7.49 -3.88 -14.13
N VAL A 181 -7.57 -3.69 -12.81
CA VAL A 181 -8.81 -3.50 -12.06
C VAL A 181 -8.87 -2.07 -11.55
N SER A 182 -10.00 -1.40 -11.82
CA SER A 182 -10.28 -0.06 -11.31
C SER A 182 -10.73 -0.09 -9.85
N TYR A 183 -10.92 1.09 -9.27
CA TYR A 183 -11.48 1.22 -7.93
C TYR A 183 -12.92 0.67 -7.85
N GLU A 184 -13.71 0.85 -8.92
CA GLU A 184 -15.07 0.29 -9.01
C GLU A 184 -15.05 -1.24 -8.98
N ASP A 185 -14.13 -1.86 -9.74
CA ASP A 185 -13.99 -3.32 -9.79
C ASP A 185 -13.58 -3.89 -8.43
N ALA A 186 -12.65 -3.23 -7.75
CA ALA A 186 -12.20 -3.61 -6.42
C ALA A 186 -13.33 -3.51 -5.37
N LEU A 187 -14.16 -2.46 -5.43
CA LEU A 187 -15.34 -2.33 -4.57
C LEU A 187 -16.39 -3.41 -4.86
N ALA A 188 -16.66 -3.70 -6.13
CA ALA A 188 -17.62 -4.72 -6.53
C ALA A 188 -17.20 -6.11 -6.03
N TYR A 189 -15.93 -6.47 -6.19
CA TYR A 189 -15.37 -7.70 -5.63
C TYR A 189 -15.49 -7.71 -4.10
N ALA A 190 -15.06 -6.64 -3.43
CA ALA A 190 -15.06 -6.60 -1.96
C ALA A 190 -16.48 -6.77 -1.41
N ALA A 191 -17.47 -6.12 -2.02
CA ALA A 191 -18.88 -6.27 -1.64
C ALA A 191 -19.38 -7.71 -1.84
N TRP A 192 -19.09 -8.33 -2.98
CA TRP A 192 -19.44 -9.73 -3.25
C TRP A 192 -18.82 -10.69 -2.23
N ALA A 193 -17.56 -10.45 -1.86
CA ALA A 193 -16.85 -11.24 -0.86
C ALA A 193 -17.34 -10.99 0.58
N GLY A 194 -18.26 -10.04 0.80
CA GLY A 194 -18.72 -9.64 2.14
C GLY A 194 -17.68 -8.85 2.94
N LYS A 195 -16.74 -8.20 2.23
CA LYS A 195 -15.59 -7.45 2.75
C LYS A 195 -15.71 -5.97 2.35
N ARG A 196 -14.63 -5.22 2.52
CA ARG A 196 -14.46 -3.84 2.01
C ARG A 196 -12.99 -3.57 1.70
N LEU A 197 -12.69 -2.46 1.03
CA LEU A 197 -11.31 -1.97 0.94
C LEU A 197 -10.82 -1.44 2.30
N PRO A 198 -9.52 -1.57 2.61
CA PRO A 198 -8.93 -0.92 3.78
C PRO A 198 -9.02 0.60 3.64
N THR A 199 -9.16 1.32 4.76
CA THR A 199 -8.83 2.75 4.75
C THR A 199 -7.31 2.92 4.56
N GLU A 200 -6.88 4.11 4.17
CA GLU A 200 -5.46 4.42 4.05
C GLU A 200 -4.72 4.22 5.39
N ALA A 201 -5.37 4.60 6.50
CA ALA A 201 -4.83 4.40 7.83
C ALA A 201 -4.73 2.93 8.23
N GLU A 202 -5.77 2.13 7.97
CA GLU A 202 -5.74 0.69 8.19
C GLU A 202 -4.63 0.02 7.37
N TRP A 203 -4.48 0.42 6.10
CA TRP A 203 -3.44 -0.10 5.22
C TRP A 203 -2.05 0.19 5.77
N GLU A 204 -1.75 1.44 6.12
CA GLU A 204 -0.41 1.82 6.58
C GLU A 204 -0.08 1.19 7.94
N PHE A 205 -1.03 1.17 8.86
CA PHE A 205 -0.85 0.53 10.16
C PHE A 205 -0.56 -0.97 10.00
N ALA A 206 -1.33 -1.64 9.14
CA ALA A 206 -1.13 -3.04 8.83
C ALA A 206 0.22 -3.29 8.13
N ALA A 207 0.60 -2.43 7.19
CA ALA A 207 1.86 -2.52 6.45
C ALA A 207 3.07 -2.42 7.37
N ARG A 208 3.02 -1.55 8.39
CA ARG A 208 4.09 -1.38 9.37
C ARG A 208 4.34 -2.63 10.22
N GLY A 209 3.37 -3.53 10.34
CA GLY A 209 3.59 -4.84 10.98
C GLY A 209 4.10 -4.76 12.42
N GLY A 210 3.75 -3.71 13.15
CA GLY A 210 4.23 -3.44 14.52
C GLY A 210 5.56 -2.69 14.62
N LEU A 211 6.18 -2.30 13.50
CA LEU A 211 7.35 -1.44 13.48
C LEU A 211 6.96 0.04 13.56
N GLU A 212 7.58 0.78 14.48
CA GLU A 212 7.39 2.22 14.60
C GLU A 212 8.35 2.97 13.65
N GLN A 213 7.78 3.74 12.72
CA GLN A 213 8.51 4.68 11.85
C GLN A 213 9.64 4.08 10.97
N ALA A 214 9.72 2.75 10.86
CA ALA A 214 10.60 2.08 9.89
C ALA A 214 10.30 2.54 8.45
N THR A 215 11.34 2.53 7.62
CA THR A 215 11.29 2.95 6.21
C THR A 215 10.46 1.96 5.36
N TYR A 216 10.71 0.67 5.53
CA TYR A 216 10.03 -0.43 4.84
C TYR A 216 9.18 -1.24 5.83
N ILE A 217 8.34 -2.13 5.30
CA ILE A 217 7.46 -3.00 6.10
C ILE A 217 8.25 -4.04 6.93
N TRP A 218 9.56 -4.19 6.66
CA TRP A 218 10.46 -5.14 7.31
C TRP A 218 11.62 -4.48 8.07
N GLY A 219 11.72 -3.15 8.09
CA GLY A 219 12.82 -2.42 8.73
C GLY A 219 13.37 -1.27 7.87
N ASP A 220 14.62 -0.89 8.11
CA ASP A 220 15.24 0.28 7.45
C ASP A 220 16.24 -0.05 6.34
N GLU A 221 16.69 -1.29 6.26
CA GLU A 221 17.56 -1.78 5.19
C GLU A 221 16.72 -2.35 4.04
N LEU A 222 17.01 -1.95 2.80
CA LEU A 222 16.24 -2.40 1.62
C LEU A 222 16.38 -3.91 1.41
N ASN A 223 17.62 -4.40 1.41
CA ASN A 223 17.97 -5.80 1.19
C ASN A 223 18.76 -6.34 2.38
N PRO A 224 18.12 -6.58 3.54
CA PRO A 224 18.79 -7.06 4.74
C PRO A 224 19.56 -8.36 4.46
N ARG A 225 20.87 -8.32 4.68
CA ARG A 225 21.79 -9.44 4.36
C ARG A 225 21.79 -9.84 2.88
N GLY A 226 21.49 -8.90 1.99
CA GLY A 226 21.41 -9.12 0.54
C GLY A 226 20.15 -9.85 0.09
N GLN A 227 19.16 -10.06 0.97
CA GLN A 227 17.90 -10.72 0.61
C GLN A 227 16.92 -9.72 0.01
N ALA A 228 16.34 -10.05 -1.15
CA ALA A 228 15.22 -9.30 -1.71
C ALA A 228 13.96 -9.49 -0.84
N MET A 229 13.32 -8.38 -0.48
CA MET A 229 12.17 -8.37 0.45
C MET A 229 10.83 -8.01 -0.21
N ALA A 230 10.87 -7.60 -1.47
CA ALA A 230 9.70 -7.25 -2.26
C ALA A 230 9.98 -7.45 -3.75
N ASN A 231 8.92 -7.64 -4.53
CA ASN A 231 9.00 -7.57 -5.99
C ASN A 231 9.04 -6.10 -6.43
N ILE A 232 10.22 -5.57 -6.71
CA ILE A 232 10.45 -4.20 -7.18
C ILE A 232 11.39 -4.22 -8.38
N TRP A 233 11.53 -3.07 -9.07
CA TRP A 233 12.50 -2.94 -10.14
C TRP A 233 13.90 -2.80 -9.55
N ASP A 234 14.62 -3.93 -9.48
CA ASP A 234 16.00 -3.97 -9.01
C ASP A 234 16.97 -3.44 -10.07
N THR A 235 17.37 -2.18 -9.91
CA THR A 235 18.34 -1.49 -10.77
C THR A 235 19.76 -2.01 -10.62
N GLN A 236 20.07 -2.74 -9.54
CA GLN A 236 21.40 -3.30 -9.31
C GLN A 236 21.62 -4.61 -10.08
N GLN A 237 20.53 -5.30 -10.44
CA GLN A 237 20.59 -6.64 -11.03
C GLN A 237 20.01 -6.73 -12.44
N ARG A 238 19.09 -5.83 -12.85
CA ARG A 238 18.16 -6.16 -13.96
C ARG A 238 18.07 -5.19 -15.13
N GLN A 239 18.76 -4.03 -15.12
CA GLN A 239 18.78 -2.93 -16.13
C GLN A 239 18.17 -1.61 -15.59
N PRO A 240 18.58 -0.44 -16.12
CA PRO A 240 17.99 0.84 -15.71
C PRO A 240 16.49 0.88 -16.03
N PHE A 241 15.69 1.38 -15.10
CA PHE A 241 14.29 1.69 -15.39
C PHE A 241 14.22 2.82 -16.44
N PRO A 242 13.34 2.77 -17.47
CA PRO A 242 12.31 1.76 -17.76
C PRO A 242 12.69 0.81 -18.92
N VAL A 243 13.98 0.53 -19.10
CA VAL A 243 14.48 -0.25 -20.23
C VAL A 243 14.02 -1.71 -20.13
N VAL A 244 13.55 -2.29 -21.23
CA VAL A 244 13.19 -3.72 -21.34
C VAL A 244 13.72 -4.24 -22.68
N THR A 245 14.95 -4.75 -22.68
CA THR A 245 15.63 -5.20 -23.92
C THR A 245 15.93 -6.70 -23.95
N ASP A 246 15.88 -7.37 -22.81
CA ASP A 246 16.11 -8.81 -22.70
C ASP A 246 14.79 -9.52 -22.35
N GLU A 247 14.32 -10.39 -23.26
CA GLU A 247 13.14 -11.24 -23.06
C GLU A 247 13.27 -12.17 -21.83
N LYS A 248 14.50 -12.41 -21.36
CA LYS A 248 14.76 -13.20 -20.14
C LYS A 248 14.49 -12.41 -18.86
N VAL A 249 14.46 -11.09 -18.92
CA VAL A 249 14.08 -10.26 -17.77
C VAL A 249 12.57 -10.17 -17.71
N GLN A 250 11.97 -11.06 -16.90
CA GLN A 250 10.54 -11.02 -16.64
C GLN A 250 10.18 -9.82 -15.75
N VAL A 251 9.80 -8.72 -16.39
CA VAL A 251 9.17 -7.58 -15.71
C VAL A 251 7.69 -7.89 -15.53
N GLY A 252 7.24 -7.97 -14.28
CA GLY A 252 5.84 -8.21 -13.98
C GLY A 252 5.60 -8.62 -12.54
N THR A 253 4.35 -8.97 -12.28
CA THR A 253 3.91 -9.54 -11.01
C THR A 253 4.61 -10.88 -10.74
N THR A 254 4.83 -11.20 -9.47
CA THR A 254 5.16 -12.55 -8.98
C THR A 254 3.92 -13.16 -8.32
N PRO A 255 3.88 -14.49 -8.09
CA PRO A 255 2.87 -15.09 -7.22
C PRO A 255 2.79 -14.34 -5.89
N VAL A 256 1.59 -14.22 -5.35
CA VAL A 256 1.40 -13.62 -4.04
C VAL A 256 2.16 -14.41 -2.96
N ALA A 257 2.61 -13.73 -1.91
CA ALA A 257 3.40 -14.32 -0.83
C ALA A 257 4.74 -14.94 -1.28
N SER A 258 5.32 -14.46 -2.39
CA SER A 258 6.66 -14.85 -2.83
C SER A 258 7.78 -14.31 -1.91
N PHE A 259 7.51 -13.24 -1.16
CA PHE A 259 8.47 -12.57 -0.28
C PHE A 259 8.06 -12.73 1.20
N PRO A 260 8.96 -12.48 2.17
CA PRO A 260 8.62 -12.62 3.59
C PRO A 260 7.44 -11.75 4.02
N ALA A 261 6.57 -12.29 4.88
CA ALA A 261 5.50 -11.52 5.52
C ALA A 261 6.07 -10.52 6.54
N ASN A 262 5.35 -9.43 6.78
CA ASN A 262 5.67 -8.49 7.87
C ASN A 262 5.28 -9.05 9.25
N GLY A 263 5.48 -8.26 10.30
CA GLY A 263 5.19 -8.69 11.68
C GLY A 263 3.71 -9.00 12.00
N TYR A 264 2.78 -8.67 11.09
CA TYR A 264 1.37 -9.06 11.18
C TYR A 264 0.99 -10.27 10.31
N GLY A 265 1.94 -10.90 9.63
CA GLY A 265 1.67 -12.03 8.74
C GLY A 265 1.11 -11.61 7.38
N LEU A 266 1.32 -10.34 6.99
CA LEU A 266 0.87 -9.79 5.72
C LEU A 266 2.00 -9.80 4.70
N TYR A 267 1.71 -10.34 3.53
CA TYR A 267 2.61 -10.44 2.39
C TYR A 267 2.39 -9.29 1.42
N ASP A 268 3.40 -8.97 0.61
CA ASP A 268 3.31 -8.02 -0.51
C ASP A 268 2.76 -6.64 -0.14
N MET A 269 2.93 -6.19 1.12
CA MET A 269 2.57 -4.82 1.53
C MET A 269 3.54 -3.78 0.94
N ALA A 270 4.61 -4.22 0.27
CA ALA A 270 5.54 -3.40 -0.48
C ALA A 270 5.89 -4.11 -1.80
N GLY A 271 5.87 -3.38 -2.91
CA GLY A 271 6.12 -3.94 -4.24
C GLY A 271 4.99 -4.84 -4.75
N ASN A 272 5.32 -5.70 -5.72
CA ASN A 272 4.40 -6.50 -6.52
C ASN A 272 3.38 -5.62 -7.26
N VAL A 273 2.26 -5.24 -6.63
CA VAL A 273 1.27 -4.34 -7.22
C VAL A 273 0.91 -3.23 -6.24
N TRP A 274 0.60 -2.06 -6.78
CA TRP A 274 -0.08 -1.03 -6.01
C TRP A 274 -1.42 -1.55 -5.50
N GLN A 275 -1.91 -0.98 -4.41
CA GLN A 275 -3.13 -1.46 -3.76
C GLN A 275 -4.11 -0.31 -3.55
N TRP A 276 -5.33 -0.46 -4.08
CA TRP A 276 -6.43 0.45 -3.81
C TRP A 276 -6.79 0.49 -2.32
N THR A 277 -7.01 1.70 -1.79
CA THR A 277 -7.64 1.92 -0.48
C THR A 277 -8.95 2.70 -0.65
N ALA A 278 -9.78 2.72 0.40
CA ALA A 278 -11.12 3.33 0.36
C ALA A 278 -11.09 4.87 0.23
N ASP A 279 -9.99 5.51 0.62
CA ASP A 279 -9.92 6.96 0.83
C ASP A 279 -9.85 7.74 -0.48
N TRP A 280 -10.51 8.90 -0.50
CA TRP A 280 -10.19 9.91 -1.51
C TRP A 280 -8.77 10.45 -1.28
N TYR A 281 -8.03 10.67 -2.36
CA TYR A 281 -6.70 11.22 -2.27
C TYR A 281 -6.75 12.74 -2.16
N ARG A 282 -6.21 13.27 -1.06
CA ARG A 282 -5.75 14.65 -0.97
C ARG A 282 -4.26 14.72 -0.65
N ALA A 283 -3.56 15.59 -1.35
CA ALA A 283 -2.14 15.88 -1.12
C ALA A 283 -1.89 16.53 0.26
N ASP A 284 -2.88 17.25 0.80
CA ASP A 284 -2.84 17.95 2.09
C ASP A 284 -3.49 17.16 3.25
N ALA A 285 -3.92 15.91 3.03
CA ALA A 285 -4.68 15.12 4.01
C ALA A 285 -3.97 14.97 5.36
N PHE A 286 -2.65 14.69 5.34
CA PHE A 286 -1.89 14.45 6.58
C PHE A 286 -1.66 15.76 7.34
N LEU A 287 -1.44 16.86 6.63
CA LEU A 287 -1.36 18.19 7.25
C LEU A 287 -2.68 18.60 7.90
N ALA A 288 -3.83 18.29 7.26
CA ALA A 288 -5.13 18.55 7.84
C ALA A 288 -5.38 17.69 9.10
N GLN A 289 -5.06 16.39 9.04
CA GLN A 289 -5.24 15.48 10.18
C GLN A 289 -4.30 15.79 11.34
N SER A 290 -3.07 16.24 11.09
CA SER A 290 -2.11 16.60 12.14
C SER A 290 -2.56 17.79 13.00
N GLN A 291 -3.54 18.57 12.54
CA GLN A 291 -4.10 19.71 13.27
C GLN A 291 -5.24 19.32 14.22
N TYR A 292 -5.68 18.06 14.21
CA TYR A 292 -6.72 17.60 15.14
C TYR A 292 -6.21 17.62 16.57
N ARG A 293 -7.07 18.10 17.49
CA ARG A 293 -6.74 18.16 18.94
C ARG A 293 -6.53 16.78 19.56
N GLN A 294 -7.14 15.76 18.98
CA GLN A 294 -7.07 14.38 19.44
C GLN A 294 -6.84 13.47 18.22
N PRO A 295 -6.04 12.39 18.36
CA PRO A 295 -5.86 11.42 17.29
C PRO A 295 -7.23 10.87 16.84
N PRO A 296 -7.56 10.94 15.53
CA PRO A 296 -8.80 10.38 15.03
C PRO A 296 -8.85 8.88 15.28
N LEU A 297 -10.04 8.37 15.59
CA LEU A 297 -10.31 6.93 15.67
C LEU A 297 -10.91 6.48 14.35
N ASP A 298 -10.32 5.47 13.71
CA ASP A 298 -10.76 4.90 12.43
C ASP A 298 -11.03 5.98 11.35
N PRO A 299 -10.05 6.84 11.00
CA PRO A 299 -10.26 7.85 9.98
C PRO A 299 -10.61 7.21 8.63
N ALA A 300 -11.69 7.68 8.02
CA ALA A 300 -12.18 7.21 6.73
C ALA A 300 -11.67 8.05 5.53
N GLY A 301 -10.69 8.91 5.79
CA GLY A 301 -10.16 9.84 4.80
C GLY A 301 -11.02 11.08 4.55
N PRO A 302 -10.58 11.95 3.62
CA PRO A 302 -11.32 13.12 3.21
C PRO A 302 -12.55 12.77 2.36
N LYS A 303 -13.46 13.74 2.19
CA LYS A 303 -14.72 13.56 1.44
C LYS A 303 -14.59 13.78 -0.07
N ASP A 304 -13.47 14.37 -0.51
CA ASP A 304 -13.19 14.80 -1.87
C ASP A 304 -11.70 14.60 -2.20
N SER A 305 -11.34 14.85 -3.46
CA SER A 305 -9.96 14.75 -3.94
C SER A 305 -9.32 16.12 -4.13
N PHE A 306 -8.02 16.21 -3.90
CA PHE A 306 -7.23 17.42 -4.12
C PHE A 306 -5.77 17.05 -4.42
N ASP A 307 -5.31 17.33 -5.64
CA ASP A 307 -3.93 17.10 -6.06
C ASP A 307 -3.40 18.25 -6.92
N PRO A 308 -2.64 19.20 -6.34
CA PRO A 308 -2.08 20.31 -7.11
C PRO A 308 -0.85 19.90 -7.93
N ASN A 309 -0.36 18.65 -7.82
CA ASN A 309 0.95 18.24 -8.33
C ASN A 309 0.89 17.21 -9.47
N ASP A 310 -0.27 17.04 -10.12
CA ASP A 310 -0.42 16.06 -11.22
C ASP A 310 -0.49 16.71 -12.60
N GLY A 311 0.53 17.53 -12.90
CA GLY A 311 0.71 18.15 -14.20
C GLY A 311 -0.50 18.97 -14.64
N ASN A 312 -1.13 18.54 -15.75
CA ASN A 312 -2.25 19.25 -16.37
C ASN A 312 -3.64 18.71 -15.94
N VAL A 313 -3.69 17.74 -15.04
CA VAL A 313 -4.95 17.21 -14.50
C VAL A 313 -5.58 18.27 -13.58
N PRO A 314 -6.89 18.54 -13.66
CA PRO A 314 -7.56 19.47 -12.76
C PRO A 314 -7.31 19.08 -11.28
N GLN A 315 -7.03 20.08 -10.43
CA GLN A 315 -6.63 19.80 -9.04
C GLN A 315 -7.69 19.04 -8.23
N GLY A 316 -8.97 19.24 -8.55
CA GLY A 316 -10.10 18.54 -7.93
C GLY A 316 -10.56 17.29 -8.69
N ALA A 317 -9.82 16.84 -9.71
CA ALA A 317 -10.15 15.62 -10.43
C ALA A 317 -10.17 14.44 -9.46
N PRO A 318 -11.13 13.50 -9.60
CA PRO A 318 -11.32 12.43 -8.64
C PRO A 318 -10.11 11.49 -8.64
N LYS A 319 -9.52 11.28 -7.45
CA LYS A 319 -8.46 10.27 -7.24
C LYS A 319 -8.69 9.50 -5.97
N ARG A 320 -8.43 8.19 -6.01
CA ARG A 320 -8.40 7.33 -4.83
C ARG A 320 -6.96 7.06 -4.43
N VAL A 321 -6.75 6.87 -3.13
CA VAL A 321 -5.43 6.55 -2.60
C VAL A 321 -5.01 5.16 -3.08
N VAL A 322 -3.75 5.06 -3.49
CA VAL A 322 -3.05 3.79 -3.69
C VAL A 322 -1.78 3.75 -2.85
N ARG A 323 -1.45 2.56 -2.35
CA ARG A 323 -0.32 2.32 -1.43
C ARG A 323 0.54 1.13 -1.88
N GLY A 324 1.76 1.04 -1.34
CA GLY A 324 2.63 -0.15 -1.47
C GLY A 324 3.65 -0.14 -2.60
N GLY A 325 3.48 0.66 -3.65
CA GLY A 325 4.36 0.57 -4.81
C GLY A 325 4.12 -0.72 -5.62
N SER A 326 4.99 -1.05 -6.56
CA SER A 326 4.82 -2.20 -7.46
C SER A 326 6.17 -2.75 -7.94
N PHE A 327 6.12 -3.80 -8.77
CA PHE A 327 7.27 -4.32 -9.52
C PHE A 327 7.97 -3.31 -10.44
N LEU A 328 7.36 -2.13 -10.68
CA LEU A 328 7.95 -1.04 -11.47
C LEU A 328 8.65 0.02 -10.61
N CYS A 329 8.52 -0.05 -9.28
CA CYS A 329 9.14 0.93 -8.40
C CYS A 329 10.65 0.66 -8.27
N SER A 330 11.46 1.71 -8.37
CA SER A 330 12.93 1.65 -8.29
C SER A 330 13.48 2.76 -7.39
N ASP A 331 14.71 2.56 -6.90
CA ASP A 331 15.47 3.58 -6.17
C ASP A 331 15.81 4.83 -7.00
N THR A 332 15.87 4.69 -8.33
CA THR A 332 16.19 5.78 -9.27
C THR A 332 14.99 6.60 -9.74
N TYR A 333 13.77 6.08 -9.66
CA TYR A 333 12.56 6.72 -10.19
C TYR A 333 11.44 6.85 -9.16
N CYS A 334 11.08 5.75 -8.49
CA CYS A 334 9.89 5.68 -7.66
C CYS A 334 10.12 4.79 -6.43
N ILE A 335 10.44 5.40 -5.29
CA ILE A 335 10.65 4.71 -4.00
C ILE A 335 9.34 4.50 -3.21
N SER A 336 8.25 4.21 -3.91
CA SER A 336 6.93 4.08 -3.27
C SER A 336 6.66 2.71 -2.62
N TYR A 337 7.64 1.81 -2.61
CA TYR A 337 7.65 0.59 -1.80
C TYR A 337 7.94 0.83 -0.30
N ARG A 338 8.09 2.09 0.12
CA ARG A 338 8.17 2.48 1.55
C ARG A 338 6.79 2.42 2.19
N ALA A 339 6.75 2.11 3.49
CA ALA A 339 5.49 1.95 4.22
C ALA A 339 4.63 3.24 4.22
N SER A 340 5.27 4.42 4.32
CA SER A 340 4.58 5.72 4.34
C SER A 340 4.19 6.25 2.96
N ALA A 341 4.69 5.66 1.87
CA ALA A 341 4.49 6.21 0.54
C ALA A 341 3.05 6.05 0.06
N ARG A 342 2.55 7.10 -0.57
CA ARG A 342 1.17 7.21 -1.05
C ARG A 342 1.09 7.99 -2.36
N ARG A 343 0.15 7.60 -3.21
CA ARG A 343 -0.19 8.29 -4.46
C ARG A 343 -1.71 8.37 -4.60
N GLY A 344 -2.17 9.32 -5.42
CA GLY A 344 -3.53 9.33 -5.94
C GLY A 344 -3.55 8.75 -7.34
N ASN A 345 -4.56 7.94 -7.66
CA ASN A 345 -4.78 7.42 -9.01
C ASN A 345 -6.23 7.64 -9.45
N ASP A 346 -6.44 7.81 -10.75
CA ASP A 346 -7.78 7.90 -11.35
C ASP A 346 -8.58 6.63 -11.01
N PRO A 347 -9.73 6.73 -10.32
CA PRO A 347 -10.50 5.58 -9.88
C PRO A 347 -11.05 4.73 -11.02
N MET A 348 -11.15 5.27 -12.24
CA MET A 348 -11.70 4.54 -13.39
C MET A 348 -10.66 3.75 -14.18
N ASN A 349 -9.37 4.03 -13.95
CA ASN A 349 -8.30 3.51 -14.78
C ASN A 349 -7.67 2.25 -14.17
N GLY A 350 -7.81 1.12 -14.85
CA GLY A 350 -7.02 -0.08 -14.58
C GLY A 350 -5.58 0.12 -15.05
N MET A 351 -4.61 -0.42 -14.30
CA MET A 351 -3.21 -0.41 -14.71
C MET A 351 -2.56 -1.78 -14.51
N SER A 352 -1.59 -2.13 -15.35
CA SER A 352 -0.89 -3.43 -15.34
C SER A 352 -0.07 -3.74 -14.07
N HIS A 353 -0.10 -2.84 -13.09
CA HIS A 353 0.69 -2.86 -11.85
C HIS A 353 -0.14 -2.42 -10.63
N LEU A 354 -1.47 -2.41 -10.74
CA LEU A 354 -2.39 -1.95 -9.71
C LEU A 354 -3.48 -3.00 -9.48
N GLY A 355 -3.53 -3.50 -8.25
CA GLY A 355 -4.50 -4.46 -7.73
C GLY A 355 -5.09 -3.96 -6.41
N PHE A 356 -5.46 -4.90 -5.53
CA PHE A 356 -6.02 -4.56 -4.23
C PHE A 356 -6.04 -5.77 -3.29
N ARG A 357 -6.25 -5.48 -2.01
CA ARG A 357 -6.60 -6.43 -0.97
C ARG A 357 -7.77 -5.91 -0.16
N THR A 358 -8.40 -6.76 0.64
CA THR A 358 -9.61 -6.38 1.37
C THR A 358 -9.48 -6.58 2.88
N VAL A 359 -10.40 -5.97 3.62
CA VAL A 359 -10.49 -6.07 5.07
C VAL A 359 -11.92 -6.43 5.50
N MET A 360 -12.02 -6.93 6.72
CA MET A 360 -13.27 -7.31 7.35
C MET A 360 -13.24 -6.97 8.85
N THR A 361 -14.30 -6.33 9.33
CA THR A 361 -14.49 -6.12 10.78
C THR A 361 -14.89 -7.42 11.47
N PRO A 362 -14.67 -7.55 12.80
CA PRO A 362 -15.21 -8.68 13.57
C PRO A 362 -16.72 -8.90 13.37
N ALA A 363 -17.49 -7.80 13.25
CA ALA A 363 -18.94 -7.87 13.03
C ALA A 363 -19.28 -8.46 11.65
N GLN A 364 -18.61 -8.01 10.58
CA GLN A 364 -18.78 -8.58 9.24
C GLN A 364 -18.46 -10.08 9.22
N TRP A 365 -17.42 -10.51 9.94
CA TRP A 365 -17.08 -11.94 10.06
C TRP A 365 -18.19 -12.76 10.71
N GLN A 366 -18.79 -12.26 11.80
CA GLN A 366 -19.91 -12.97 12.45
C GLN A 366 -21.10 -13.14 11.50
N VAL A 367 -21.43 -12.09 10.72
CA VAL A 367 -22.50 -12.17 9.72
C VAL A 367 -22.17 -13.19 8.63
N ALA A 368 -20.93 -13.21 8.13
CA ALA A 368 -20.50 -14.17 7.11
C ALA A 368 -20.58 -15.62 7.61
N ARG A 369 -20.13 -15.89 8.84
CA ARG A 369 -20.22 -17.22 9.48
C ARG A 369 -21.66 -17.71 9.62
N ALA A 370 -22.57 -16.83 10.06
CA ALA A 370 -23.96 -17.19 10.24
C ALA A 370 -24.61 -17.65 8.92
N ARG A 371 -24.27 -16.99 7.80
CA ARG A 371 -24.77 -17.38 6.47
C ARG A 371 -24.27 -18.76 6.02
N GLN A 372 -23.00 -19.07 6.26
CA GLN A 372 -22.42 -20.39 5.96
C GLN A 372 -23.07 -21.51 6.78
N GLY A 373 -23.30 -21.27 8.08
CA GLY A 373 -23.98 -22.24 8.95
C GLY A 373 -25.42 -22.53 8.51
N THR A 374 -26.12 -21.53 7.95
CA THR A 374 -27.50 -21.70 7.45
C THR A 374 -27.56 -22.48 6.14
N LEU A 375 -26.55 -22.34 5.28
CA LEU A 375 -26.43 -23.08 4.02
C LEU A 375 -26.03 -24.55 4.23
N ALA A 376 -25.25 -24.86 5.27
CA ALA A 376 -24.86 -26.22 5.61
C ALA A 376 -25.99 -27.04 6.30
N GLN A 377 -27.08 -26.39 6.71
CA GLN A 377 -28.25 -27.01 7.35
C GLN A 377 -29.43 -27.23 6.39
N ARG A 378 -29.31 -26.77 5.14
CA ARG A 378 -30.27 -27.02 4.05
C ARG A 378 -29.66 -28.01 3.08
#